data_AF-A0A7V9I3X4-F1
#
_entry.id   AF-A0A7V9I3X4-F1
#
_cell.length_a   1.000
_cell.length_b   1.000
_cell.length_c   1.000
_cell.angle_alpha   90.00
_cell.angle_beta   90.00
_cell.angle_gamma   90.00
#
_symmetry.space_group_name_H-M   'P 1'
#
loop_
_entity.id
_entity.type
_entity.pdbx_description
1 polymer ?
#
loop_
_entity_poly.entity_id
_entity_poly.type
_entity_poly.pdbx_seq_one_letter_code
_entity_poly.pdbx_strand_id
1 'polypeptide(L)'
;MIEVFQTPGPVTLLLRLPAGEIEIETVEGSETQVELEPDENARVECRERAGRYEVVAEVKGLRLGRDTSHRLRLRVPHGSAVDADTKAADVHGRGRFGAVDLNTASGDVSFEVVDEAVKVNSASGEISFERIEGEVTINTASGDVELQTLAGAAKVRTASGDVSVGSAGSSLSAQTASGDVRVGSVSEGKVSLQSASGDLHVGIRRGSRLWVDARSLSGETTSELEVGDAPPDEEGPLVELRATTMSGDIEIVRA
;
A
#
# COMPACT_ATOMS: atom_id res chain seq x y z
N MET A 1 -3.15 22.50 19.46
CA MET A 1 -2.86 21.93 20.79
C MET A 1 -1.72 20.96 20.60
N ILE A 2 -0.73 20.95 21.50
CA ILE A 2 0.41 20.04 21.43
C ILE A 2 0.41 19.22 22.72
N GLU A 3 0.37 17.90 22.59
CA GLU A 3 0.47 16.93 23.69
C GLU A 3 1.71 16.07 23.51
N VAL A 4 2.40 15.77 24.61
CA VAL A 4 3.61 14.95 24.61
C VAL A 4 3.45 13.83 25.62
N PHE A 5 3.69 12.60 25.19
CA PHE A 5 3.57 11.39 25.99
C PHE A 5 4.90 10.64 26.04
N GLN A 6 5.19 10.03 27.19
CA GLN A 6 6.33 9.14 27.36
C GLN A 6 5.93 7.74 26.88
N THR A 7 6.54 7.28 25.80
CA THR A 7 6.23 6.04 25.08
C THR A 7 7.54 5.33 24.73
N PRO A 8 8.17 4.62 25.70
CA PRO A 8 9.49 3.99 25.54
C PRO A 8 9.59 2.82 24.55
N GLY A 9 8.64 2.68 23.63
CA GLY A 9 8.65 1.70 22.55
C GLY A 9 7.62 2.02 21.47
N PRO A 10 7.49 1.15 20.45
CA PRO A 10 6.49 1.28 19.41
C PRO A 10 5.08 1.46 19.97
N VAL A 11 4.32 2.39 19.40
CA VAL A 11 2.95 2.69 19.80
C VAL A 11 1.97 2.25 18.74
N THR A 12 0.71 2.03 19.11
CA THR A 12 -0.40 1.89 18.16
C THR A 12 -1.14 3.22 18.08
N LEU A 13 -1.15 3.82 16.90
CA LEU A 13 -1.89 5.05 16.60
C LEU A 13 -3.31 4.69 16.16
N LEU A 14 -4.31 5.11 16.92
CA LEU A 14 -5.74 5.00 16.57
C LEU A 14 -6.25 6.37 16.12
N LEU A 15 -6.26 6.60 14.81
CA LEU A 15 -6.52 7.90 14.22
C LEU A 15 -7.91 7.91 13.57
N ARG A 16 -8.77 8.87 13.96
CA ARG A 16 -10.15 8.96 13.49
C ARG A 16 -10.49 10.40 13.12
N LEU A 17 -10.31 10.75 11.85
CA LEU A 17 -10.52 12.12 11.36
C LEU A 17 -11.47 12.12 10.16
N PRO A 18 -12.51 12.97 10.14
CA PRO A 18 -13.43 13.00 9.01
C PRO A 18 -12.75 13.53 7.73
N ALA A 19 -11.98 14.60 7.82
CA ALA A 19 -11.32 15.25 6.69
C ALA A 19 -10.08 16.03 7.15
N GLY A 20 -9.17 16.31 6.22
CA GLY A 20 -7.98 17.12 6.43
C GLY A 20 -6.69 16.36 6.14
N GLU A 21 -5.68 16.50 7.00
CA GLU A 21 -4.34 15.98 6.75
C GLU A 21 -3.79 15.34 8.01
N ILE A 22 -3.27 14.13 7.87
CA ILE A 22 -2.58 13.37 8.91
C ILE A 22 -1.13 13.19 8.47
N GLU A 23 -0.21 13.90 9.10
CA GLU A 23 1.22 13.71 8.91
C GLU A 23 1.79 12.91 10.09
N ILE A 24 2.47 11.80 9.81
CA ILE A 24 3.11 10.95 10.81
C ILE A 24 4.58 10.84 10.48
N GLU A 25 5.44 11.20 11.42
CA GLU A 25 6.88 11.05 11.30
C GLU A 25 7.36 10.09 12.38
N THR A 26 8.00 9.00 11.97
CA THR A 26 8.66 8.10 12.92
C THR A 26 10.10 8.54 13.17
N VAL A 27 10.53 8.50 14.42
CA VAL A 27 11.86 8.95 14.87
C VAL A 27 12.46 7.99 15.88
N GLU A 28 13.77 8.04 16.07
CA GLU A 28 14.41 7.40 17.21
C GLU A 28 14.03 8.13 18.50
N GLY A 29 13.54 7.40 19.50
CA GLY A 29 13.18 7.99 20.78
C GLY A 29 12.16 7.19 21.56
N SER A 30 11.78 7.76 22.70
CA SER A 30 10.84 7.20 23.67
C SER A 30 9.67 8.14 23.94
N GLU A 31 9.36 9.03 23.00
CA GLU A 31 8.33 10.05 23.15
C GLU A 31 7.41 10.05 21.94
N THR A 32 6.13 10.31 22.21
CA THR A 32 5.12 10.58 21.19
C THR A 32 4.65 12.01 21.34
N GLN A 33 4.78 12.80 20.28
CA GLN A 33 4.25 14.16 20.21
C GLN A 33 3.04 14.17 19.27
N VAL A 34 1.96 14.78 19.72
CA VAL A 34 0.72 14.92 18.96
C VAL A 34 0.37 16.39 18.87
N GLU A 35 0.35 16.93 17.66
CA GLU A 35 -0.11 18.28 17.38
C GLU A 35 -1.40 18.20 16.58
N LEU A 36 -2.50 18.66 17.18
CA LEU A 36 -3.81 18.71 16.54
C LEU A 36 -4.35 20.13 16.62
N GLU A 37 -4.92 20.63 15.53
CA GLU A 37 -5.59 21.93 15.55
C GLU A 37 -6.72 21.95 16.59
N PRO A 38 -6.83 23.01 17.43
CA PRO A 38 -7.83 23.04 18.49
C PRO A 38 -9.25 22.92 17.94
N ASP A 39 -9.95 21.85 18.32
CA ASP A 39 -11.37 21.65 18.06
C ASP A 39 -12.07 21.16 19.35
N GLU A 40 -13.29 21.62 19.59
CA GLU A 40 -14.08 21.23 20.76
C GLU A 40 -14.53 19.76 20.73
N ASN A 41 -14.53 19.15 19.54
CA ASN A 41 -14.86 17.75 19.28
C ASN A 41 -13.62 16.87 19.09
N ALA A 42 -12.43 17.46 19.20
CA ALA A 42 -11.17 16.72 19.18
C ALA A 42 -10.91 16.08 20.55
N ARG A 43 -10.43 14.84 20.52
CA ARG A 43 -9.95 14.10 21.68
C ARG A 43 -8.60 13.50 21.33
N VAL A 44 -7.59 13.83 22.13
CA VAL A 44 -6.29 13.18 22.11
C VAL A 44 -6.09 12.52 23.47
N GLU A 45 -5.67 11.26 23.48
CA GLU A 45 -5.32 10.56 24.71
C GLU A 45 -4.30 9.45 24.45
N CYS A 46 -3.43 9.24 25.44
CA CYS A 46 -2.54 8.09 25.47
C CYS A 46 -3.03 7.10 26.54
N ARG A 47 -3.14 5.83 26.17
CA ARG A 47 -3.52 4.73 27.05
C ARG A 47 -2.38 3.74 27.11
N GLU A 48 -2.05 3.27 28.31
CA GLU A 48 -1.10 2.17 28.50
C GLU A 48 -1.88 0.90 28.88
N ARG A 49 -1.66 -0.19 28.15
CA ARG A 49 -2.24 -1.50 28.44
C ARG A 49 -1.20 -2.59 28.33
N ALA A 50 -0.88 -3.20 29.47
CA ALA A 50 0.04 -4.34 29.56
C ALA A 50 1.40 -4.09 28.88
N GLY A 51 1.98 -2.89 29.05
CA GLY A 51 3.26 -2.51 28.48
C GLY A 51 3.23 -2.12 26.99
N ARG A 52 2.04 -1.96 26.40
CA ARG A 52 1.85 -1.35 25.08
C ARG A 52 1.17 0.00 25.20
N TYR A 53 1.57 0.94 24.36
CA TYR A 53 1.03 2.29 24.32
C TYR A 53 0.10 2.45 23.12
N GLU A 54 -1.10 2.93 23.38
CA GLU A 54 -2.11 3.27 22.37
C GLU A 54 -2.33 4.78 22.42
N VAL A 55 -2.11 5.48 21.31
CA VAL A 55 -2.39 6.91 21.19
C VAL A 55 -3.62 7.08 20.32
N VAL A 56 -4.67 7.64 20.89
CA VAL A 56 -5.95 7.87 20.23
C VAL A 56 -6.04 9.35 19.88
N ALA A 57 -6.26 9.65 18.60
CA ALA A 57 -6.58 10.99 18.13
C ALA A 57 -7.87 10.91 17.30
N GLU A 58 -8.97 11.44 17.85
CA GLU A 58 -10.30 11.37 17.27
C GLU A 58 -10.91 12.77 17.17
N VAL A 59 -11.53 13.08 16.03
CA VAL A 59 -12.38 14.26 15.86
C VAL A 59 -13.80 13.83 15.51
N LYS A 60 -14.75 14.14 16.39
CA LYS A 60 -16.15 13.71 16.22
C LYS A 60 -16.96 14.65 15.34
N GLY A 61 -17.58 14.08 14.31
CA GLY A 61 -18.70 14.68 13.57
C GLY A 61 -18.31 15.49 12.33
N LEU A 62 -19.26 15.59 11.38
CA LEU A 62 -19.30 16.69 10.42
C LEU A 62 -20.18 17.78 11.04
N ARG A 63 -19.68 19.01 11.14
CA ARG A 63 -20.56 20.17 11.34
C ARG A 63 -21.43 20.31 10.09
N LEU A 64 -22.75 20.31 10.26
CA LEU A 64 -23.66 20.75 9.18
C LEU A 64 -23.29 22.19 8.79
N GLY A 65 -22.73 22.35 7.59
CA GLY A 65 -22.45 23.65 6.98
C GLY A 65 -21.06 24.26 7.27
N ARG A 66 -20.12 23.53 7.88
CA ARG A 66 -18.74 23.99 8.03
C ARG A 66 -17.77 22.89 7.63
N ASP A 67 -17.00 23.17 6.58
CA ASP A 67 -15.89 22.35 6.12
C ASP A 67 -14.75 22.47 7.15
N THR A 68 -14.66 21.49 8.06
CA THR A 68 -13.59 21.45 9.05
C THR A 68 -12.56 20.44 8.58
N SER A 69 -11.63 20.93 7.77
CA SER A 69 -10.36 20.26 7.54
C SER A 69 -9.53 20.37 8.83
N HIS A 70 -9.01 19.24 9.31
CA HIS A 70 -8.16 19.20 10.49
C HIS A 70 -6.76 18.76 10.10
N ARG A 71 -5.75 19.45 10.62
CA ARG A 71 -4.36 19.00 10.50
C ARG A 71 -3.92 18.33 11.79
N LEU A 72 -3.49 17.08 11.66
CA LEU A 72 -2.93 16.26 12.73
C LEU A 72 -1.49 15.91 12.36
N ARG A 73 -0.55 16.27 13.23
CA ARG A 73 0.85 15.88 13.11
C ARG A 73 1.24 15.01 14.28
N LEU A 74 1.88 13.88 14.00
CA LEU A 74 2.41 12.98 15.02
C LEU A 74 3.90 12.76 14.81
N ARG A 75 4.67 12.79 15.90
CA ARG A 75 6.04 12.26 15.96
C ARG A 75 6.05 11.08 16.90
N VAL A 76 6.43 9.91 16.43
CA VAL A 76 6.35 8.65 17.19
C VAL A 76 7.63 7.83 17.08
N PRO A 77 7.89 6.89 18.01
CA PRO A 77 8.99 5.95 17.86
C PRO A 77 8.89 5.10 16.58
N HIS A 78 10.03 4.72 16.00
CA HIS A 78 10.07 3.76 14.90
C HIS A 78 9.36 2.44 15.22
N GLY A 79 8.81 1.80 14.19
CA GLY A 79 8.05 0.54 14.31
C GLY A 79 6.64 0.72 14.87
N SER A 80 6.20 1.97 15.11
CA SER A 80 4.83 2.24 15.54
C SER A 80 3.83 1.83 14.46
N ALA A 81 2.71 1.28 14.89
CA ALA A 81 1.62 0.84 14.02
C ALA A 81 0.58 1.94 13.82
N VAL A 82 -0.04 1.96 12.65
CA VAL A 82 -1.08 2.94 12.29
C VAL A 82 -2.38 2.20 12.02
N ASP A 83 -3.44 2.61 12.72
CA ASP A 83 -4.82 2.27 12.43
C ASP A 83 -5.56 3.60 12.22
N ALA A 84 -5.89 3.93 10.98
CA ALA A 84 -6.65 5.14 10.67
C ALA A 84 -7.96 4.85 9.94
N ASP A 85 -9.05 5.44 10.41
CA ASP A 85 -10.28 5.56 9.64
C ASP A 85 -10.53 7.05 9.35
N THR A 86 -10.59 7.38 8.06
CA THR A 86 -10.89 8.72 7.58
C THR A 86 -11.99 8.69 6.51
N LYS A 87 -12.56 9.86 6.19
CA LYS A 87 -13.44 9.94 5.00
C LYS A 87 -12.70 10.60 3.85
N ALA A 88 -12.15 11.78 4.10
CA ALA A 88 -11.47 12.58 3.09
C ALA A 88 -10.23 13.25 3.69
N ALA A 89 -9.48 12.52 4.51
CA ALA A 89 -8.22 13.01 5.05
C ALA A 89 -7.06 12.28 4.39
N ASP A 90 -6.08 13.06 3.93
CA ASP A 90 -4.83 12.54 3.38
C ASP A 90 -3.94 12.06 4.53
N VAL A 91 -3.25 10.94 4.32
CA VAL A 91 -2.42 10.29 5.33
C VAL A 91 -1.02 10.09 4.78
N HIS A 92 -0.06 10.80 5.39
CA HIS A 92 1.33 10.80 4.98
C HIS A 92 2.22 10.29 6.11
N GLY A 93 2.86 9.13 5.92
CA GLY A 93 3.78 8.50 6.85
C GLY A 93 5.23 8.57 6.39
N ARG A 94 6.09 9.26 7.14
CA ARG A 94 7.54 9.32 6.90
C ARG A 94 8.33 8.50 7.93
N GLY A 95 9.36 7.80 7.45
CA GLY A 95 10.19 6.88 8.21
C GLY A 95 9.69 5.43 8.19
N ARG A 96 9.98 4.70 9.27
CA ARG A 96 9.76 3.25 9.43
C ARG A 96 8.61 2.93 10.38
N PHE A 97 7.57 2.31 9.83
CA PHE A 97 6.35 1.92 10.51
C PHE A 97 6.31 0.41 10.76
N GLY A 98 5.53 0.00 11.76
CA GLY A 98 5.21 -1.41 12.03
C GLY A 98 4.14 -1.89 11.07
N ALA A 99 2.92 -2.14 11.55
CA ALA A 99 1.76 -2.47 10.72
C ALA A 99 0.95 -1.22 10.36
N VAL A 100 0.27 -1.25 9.20
CA VAL A 100 -0.61 -0.16 8.72
C VAL A 100 -1.97 -0.74 8.33
N ASP A 101 -3.05 -0.38 9.02
CA ASP A 101 -4.44 -0.63 8.63
C ASP A 101 -5.14 0.72 8.40
N LEU A 102 -5.59 0.97 7.16
CA LEU A 102 -6.17 2.25 6.75
C LEU A 102 -7.49 2.05 6.03
N ASN A 103 -8.51 2.78 6.45
CA ASN A 103 -9.76 2.90 5.70
C ASN A 103 -10.03 4.37 5.40
N THR A 104 -10.21 4.70 4.14
CA THR A 104 -10.55 6.07 3.69
C THR A 104 -11.63 6.01 2.61
N ALA A 105 -12.37 7.09 2.41
CA ALA A 105 -13.27 7.18 1.26
C ALA A 105 -12.55 7.84 0.07
N SER A 106 -11.82 8.92 0.28
CA SER A 106 -11.23 9.70 -0.81
C SER A 106 -9.89 10.37 -0.54
N GLY A 107 -9.27 10.10 0.61
CA GLY A 107 -7.97 10.69 0.94
C GLY A 107 -6.80 9.90 0.35
N ASP A 108 -5.73 10.61 -0.01
CA ASP A 108 -4.50 10.00 -0.50
C ASP A 108 -3.71 9.36 0.67
N VAL A 109 -3.02 8.26 0.39
CA VAL A 109 -2.24 7.50 1.37
C VAL A 109 -0.82 7.36 0.85
N SER A 110 0.17 7.83 1.60
CA SER A 110 1.57 7.62 1.27
C SER A 110 2.41 7.22 2.48
N PHE A 111 3.24 6.19 2.34
CA PHE A 111 4.16 5.74 3.39
C PHE A 111 5.54 5.37 2.81
N GLU A 112 6.61 5.73 3.52
CA GLU A 112 7.97 5.38 3.11
C GLU A 112 8.25 3.88 3.34
N VAL A 113 8.40 3.46 4.60
CA VAL A 113 8.78 2.07 4.93
C VAL A 113 7.83 1.44 5.92
N VAL A 114 7.33 0.25 5.59
CA VAL A 114 6.48 -0.56 6.47
C VAL A 114 7.10 -1.94 6.68
N ASP A 115 7.50 -2.24 7.92
CA ASP A 115 8.24 -3.45 8.26
C ASP A 115 7.30 -4.67 8.45
N GLU A 116 6.01 -4.45 8.74
CA GLU A 116 5.01 -5.51 8.94
C GLU A 116 3.90 -5.47 7.88
N ALA A 117 2.68 -5.89 8.23
CA ALA A 117 1.56 -6.01 7.30
C ALA A 117 0.94 -4.65 6.94
N VAL A 118 0.55 -4.50 5.68
CA VAL A 118 -0.20 -3.36 5.15
C VAL A 118 -1.59 -3.83 4.72
N LYS A 119 -2.61 -3.13 5.19
CA LYS A 119 -3.99 -3.29 4.77
C LYS A 119 -4.61 -1.94 4.49
N VAL A 120 -5.05 -1.70 3.26
CA VAL A 120 -5.69 -0.44 2.88
C VAL A 120 -7.00 -0.72 2.17
N ASN A 121 -8.08 -0.07 2.62
CA ASN A 121 -9.34 -0.01 1.90
C ASN A 121 -9.67 1.43 1.58
N SER A 122 -9.81 1.74 0.30
CA SER A 122 -10.20 3.06 -0.17
C SER A 122 -11.38 2.99 -1.14
N ALA A 123 -12.14 4.08 -1.31
CA ALA A 123 -13.01 4.20 -2.48
C ALA A 123 -12.30 4.95 -3.62
N SER A 124 -11.56 6.01 -3.31
CA SER A 124 -10.75 6.79 -4.25
C SER A 124 -9.55 7.44 -3.55
N GLY A 125 -8.66 8.06 -4.31
CA GLY A 125 -7.40 8.61 -3.79
C GLY A 125 -6.24 7.67 -4.11
N GLU A 126 -5.06 8.25 -4.22
CA GLU A 126 -3.83 7.55 -4.58
C GLU A 126 -3.25 6.83 -3.37
N ILE A 127 -2.74 5.62 -3.59
CA ILE A 127 -2.11 4.81 -2.54
C ILE A 127 -0.67 4.54 -2.96
N SER A 128 0.31 5.12 -2.27
CA SER A 128 1.73 4.93 -2.56
C SER A 128 2.51 4.38 -1.36
N PHE A 129 3.38 3.41 -1.61
CA PHE A 129 4.33 2.89 -0.61
C PHE A 129 5.72 2.70 -1.24
N GLU A 130 6.78 3.20 -0.58
CA GLU A 130 8.14 3.03 -1.11
C GLU A 130 8.73 1.64 -0.83
N ARG A 131 8.53 1.11 0.38
CA ARG A 131 9.00 -0.23 0.74
C ARG A 131 8.09 -0.91 1.75
N ILE A 132 7.74 -2.15 1.46
CA ILE A 132 6.98 -3.00 2.37
C ILE A 132 7.67 -4.34 2.53
N GLU A 133 8.01 -4.69 3.77
CA GLU A 133 8.66 -5.97 4.11
C GLU A 133 7.64 -7.08 4.37
N GLY A 134 6.48 -6.75 4.94
CA GLY A 134 5.42 -7.71 5.26
C GLY A 134 4.38 -7.93 4.15
N GLU A 135 3.29 -8.59 4.50
CA GLU A 135 2.20 -8.91 3.57
C GLU A 135 1.34 -7.67 3.27
N VAL A 136 0.88 -7.56 2.02
CA VAL A 136 0.07 -6.42 1.54
C VAL A 136 -1.30 -6.88 1.08
N THR A 137 -2.35 -6.21 1.57
CA THR A 137 -3.72 -6.33 1.05
C THR A 137 -4.31 -4.95 0.80
N ILE A 138 -4.46 -4.57 -0.46
CA ILE A 138 -5.05 -3.27 -0.86
C ILE A 138 -6.32 -3.52 -1.66
N ASN A 139 -7.41 -2.85 -1.28
CA ASN A 139 -8.65 -2.80 -2.03
C ASN A 139 -9.03 -1.33 -2.27
N THR A 140 -9.24 -0.95 -3.52
CA THR A 140 -9.75 0.37 -3.88
C THR A 140 -10.83 0.28 -4.94
N ALA A 141 -11.68 1.30 -5.10
CA ALA A 141 -12.64 1.31 -6.21
C ALA A 141 -12.01 2.00 -7.43
N SER A 142 -11.52 3.22 -7.27
CA SER A 142 -10.98 4.01 -8.40
C SER A 142 -9.62 4.65 -8.11
N GLY A 143 -9.00 4.35 -6.98
CA GLY A 143 -7.67 4.87 -6.66
C GLY A 143 -6.56 4.11 -7.40
N ASP A 144 -5.52 4.83 -7.80
CA ASP A 144 -4.29 4.24 -8.32
C ASP A 144 -3.43 3.72 -7.16
N VAL A 145 -2.69 2.65 -7.42
CA VAL A 145 -1.84 2.00 -6.41
C VAL A 145 -0.41 1.92 -6.92
N GLU A 146 0.51 2.58 -6.23
CA GLU A 146 1.94 2.55 -6.53
C GLU A 146 2.74 1.91 -5.39
N LEU A 147 3.40 0.79 -5.65
CA LEU A 147 4.22 0.06 -4.67
C LEU A 147 5.64 -0.07 -5.22
N GLN A 148 6.61 0.69 -4.71
CA GLN A 148 7.95 0.69 -5.31
C GLN A 148 8.71 -0.61 -5.04
N THR A 149 8.73 -1.09 -3.79
CA THR A 149 9.43 -2.33 -3.40
C THR A 149 8.58 -3.18 -2.46
N LEU A 150 8.35 -4.43 -2.84
CA LEU A 150 7.63 -5.42 -2.04
C LEU A 150 8.55 -6.61 -1.74
N ALA A 151 8.92 -6.83 -0.49
CA ALA A 151 9.63 -8.06 -0.10
C ALA A 151 8.65 -9.19 0.24
N GLY A 152 7.53 -8.86 0.88
CA GLY A 152 6.46 -9.79 1.22
C GLY A 152 5.47 -10.06 0.08
N ALA A 153 4.53 -10.98 0.34
CA ALA A 153 3.47 -11.30 -0.61
C ALA A 153 2.42 -10.18 -0.68
N ALA A 154 1.89 -9.90 -1.87
CA ALA A 154 0.96 -8.81 -2.07
C ALA A 154 -0.30 -9.21 -2.83
N LYS A 155 -1.43 -8.63 -2.41
CA LYS A 155 -2.73 -8.74 -3.07
C LYS A 155 -3.34 -7.36 -3.23
N VAL A 156 -3.47 -6.91 -4.48
CA VAL A 156 -4.02 -5.61 -4.84
C VAL A 156 -5.26 -5.81 -5.69
N ARG A 157 -6.35 -5.13 -5.34
CA ARG A 157 -7.61 -5.13 -6.09
C ARG A 157 -8.11 -3.71 -6.28
N THR A 158 -8.42 -3.36 -7.51
CA THR A 158 -9.07 -2.10 -7.87
C THR A 158 -10.20 -2.35 -8.86
N ALA A 159 -11.19 -1.46 -8.97
CA ALA A 159 -12.20 -1.55 -10.01
C ALA A 159 -11.74 -0.79 -11.26
N SER A 160 -11.23 0.43 -11.10
CA SER A 160 -10.91 1.31 -12.23
C SER A 160 -9.56 2.04 -12.14
N GLY A 161 -8.75 1.75 -11.11
CA GLY A 161 -7.43 2.35 -10.97
C GLY A 161 -6.33 1.53 -11.65
N ASP A 162 -5.21 2.18 -11.88
CA ASP A 162 -3.97 1.55 -12.33
C ASP A 162 -3.21 0.96 -11.14
N VAL A 163 -2.47 -0.12 -11.39
CA VAL A 163 -1.60 -0.75 -10.39
C VAL A 163 -0.17 -0.76 -10.91
N SER A 164 0.72 -0.05 -10.23
CA SER A 164 2.15 -0.01 -10.51
C SER A 164 2.92 -0.66 -9.37
N VAL A 165 3.76 -1.64 -9.68
CA VAL A 165 4.67 -2.28 -8.73
C VAL A 165 6.09 -2.20 -9.29
N GLY A 166 7.01 -1.51 -8.61
CA GLY A 166 8.39 -1.36 -9.08
C GLY A 166 9.16 -2.69 -9.05
N SER A 167 9.22 -3.32 -7.87
CA SER A 167 9.79 -4.67 -7.72
C SER A 167 8.98 -5.53 -6.75
N ALA A 168 8.71 -6.76 -7.18
CA ALA A 168 8.07 -7.80 -6.39
C ALA A 168 9.08 -8.90 -6.07
N GLY A 169 9.46 -8.96 -4.79
CA GLY A 169 10.37 -9.95 -4.21
C GLY A 169 9.72 -11.31 -3.95
N SER A 170 8.39 -11.37 -3.92
CA SER A 170 7.61 -12.57 -3.60
C SER A 170 6.32 -12.63 -4.46
N SER A 171 5.38 -13.48 -4.06
CA SER A 171 4.12 -13.69 -4.79
C SER A 171 3.27 -12.43 -4.84
N LEU A 172 2.70 -12.14 -6.01
CA LEU A 172 1.90 -10.95 -6.30
C LEU A 172 0.58 -11.35 -6.97
N SER A 173 -0.54 -10.83 -6.47
CA SER A 173 -1.84 -10.92 -7.12
C SER A 173 -2.39 -9.52 -7.34
N ALA A 174 -2.37 -9.02 -8.56
CA ALA A 174 -2.93 -7.71 -8.92
C ALA A 174 -4.13 -7.89 -9.86
N GLN A 175 -5.25 -7.26 -9.50
CA GLN A 175 -6.49 -7.35 -10.25
C GLN A 175 -7.15 -5.98 -10.39
N THR A 176 -7.48 -5.60 -11.62
CA THR A 176 -8.31 -4.43 -11.94
C THR A 176 -9.43 -4.82 -12.91
N ALA A 177 -10.55 -4.09 -12.93
CA ALA A 177 -11.55 -4.28 -13.97
C ALA A 177 -11.23 -3.41 -15.19
N SER A 178 -10.91 -2.14 -14.97
CA SER A 178 -10.58 -1.17 -16.01
C SER A 178 -9.36 -0.37 -15.61
N GLY A 179 -8.17 -0.84 -15.96
CA GLY A 179 -6.91 -0.19 -15.61
C GLY A 179 -5.73 -1.04 -16.06
N ASP A 180 -4.57 -0.41 -16.11
CA ASP A 180 -3.32 -1.06 -16.45
C ASP A 180 -2.68 -1.68 -15.21
N VAL A 181 -1.96 -2.78 -15.40
CA VAL A 181 -1.13 -3.38 -14.36
C VAL A 181 0.30 -3.41 -14.86
N ARG A 182 1.18 -2.64 -14.21
CA ARG A 182 2.61 -2.58 -14.53
C ARG A 182 3.42 -3.14 -13.37
N VAL A 183 4.23 -4.15 -13.64
CA VAL A 183 5.18 -4.72 -12.69
C VAL A 183 6.57 -4.60 -13.28
N GLY A 184 7.40 -3.72 -12.73
CA GLY A 184 8.73 -3.41 -13.26
C GLY A 184 9.68 -4.62 -13.19
N SER A 185 9.66 -5.37 -12.09
CA SER A 185 10.43 -6.61 -11.97
C SER A 185 9.85 -7.59 -10.96
N VAL A 186 9.92 -8.88 -11.28
CA VAL A 186 9.59 -9.99 -10.37
C VAL A 186 10.80 -10.90 -10.23
N SER A 187 11.17 -11.25 -8.99
CA SER A 187 12.25 -12.21 -8.74
C SER A 187 11.79 -13.65 -8.56
N GLU A 188 10.69 -13.89 -7.87
CA GLU A 188 10.24 -15.25 -7.52
C GLU A 188 8.76 -15.32 -7.14
N GLY A 189 8.23 -16.55 -7.08
CA GLY A 189 6.90 -16.83 -6.56
C GLY A 189 5.81 -16.83 -7.62
N LYS A 190 4.56 -16.79 -7.16
CA LYS A 190 3.38 -16.83 -8.04
C LYS A 190 2.91 -15.42 -8.34
N VAL A 191 2.83 -15.09 -9.61
CA VAL A 191 2.39 -13.78 -10.09
C VAL A 191 1.10 -13.95 -10.89
N SER A 192 0.01 -13.36 -10.39
CA SER A 192 -1.30 -13.38 -11.05
C SER A 192 -1.72 -11.95 -11.37
N LEU A 193 -1.68 -11.58 -12.64
CA LEU A 193 -2.08 -10.25 -13.14
C LEU A 193 -3.38 -10.39 -13.94
N GLN A 194 -4.39 -9.60 -13.59
CA GLN A 194 -5.69 -9.64 -14.24
C GLN A 194 -6.24 -8.23 -14.49
N SER A 195 -6.61 -7.94 -15.73
CA SER A 195 -7.40 -6.76 -16.09
C SER A 195 -8.59 -7.21 -16.95
N ALA A 196 -9.77 -6.58 -16.86
CA ALA A 196 -10.79 -6.84 -17.89
C ALA A 196 -10.51 -5.96 -19.11
N SER A 197 -10.21 -4.68 -18.88
CA SER A 197 -9.88 -3.70 -19.91
C SER A 197 -8.67 -2.87 -19.49
N GLY A 198 -7.50 -3.31 -19.92
CA GLY A 198 -6.25 -2.59 -19.72
C GLY A 198 -5.05 -3.49 -20.00
N ASP A 199 -3.89 -2.86 -20.11
CA ASP A 199 -2.65 -3.50 -20.53
C ASP A 199 -1.93 -4.10 -19.32
N LEU A 200 -1.27 -5.22 -19.55
CA LEU A 200 -0.45 -5.90 -18.55
C LEU A 200 1.01 -5.83 -18.98
N HIS A 201 1.84 -5.16 -18.20
CA HIS A 201 3.29 -5.15 -18.38
C HIS A 201 3.96 -5.85 -17.21
N VAL A 202 4.87 -6.79 -17.48
CA VAL A 202 5.62 -7.49 -16.43
C VAL A 202 7.07 -7.74 -16.84
N GLY A 203 7.98 -7.20 -16.04
CA GLY A 203 9.40 -7.49 -16.11
C GLY A 203 9.78 -8.71 -15.27
N ILE A 204 10.58 -9.60 -15.83
CA ILE A 204 11.16 -10.74 -15.11
C ILE A 204 12.62 -10.46 -14.83
N ARG A 205 13.02 -10.51 -13.56
CA ARG A 205 14.40 -10.24 -13.13
C ARG A 205 15.37 -11.20 -13.82
N ARG A 206 16.52 -10.68 -14.27
CA ARG A 206 17.62 -11.53 -14.78
C ARG A 206 18.04 -12.58 -13.75
N GLY A 207 18.24 -13.81 -14.21
CA GLY A 207 18.57 -14.97 -13.37
C GLY A 207 17.34 -15.72 -12.82
N SER A 208 16.12 -15.21 -13.01
CA SER A 208 14.89 -15.93 -12.68
C SER A 208 14.41 -16.78 -13.86
N ARG A 209 13.93 -17.98 -13.52
CA ARG A 209 13.21 -18.87 -14.43
C ARG A 209 11.76 -18.41 -14.55
N LEU A 210 11.18 -18.53 -15.74
CA LEU A 210 9.79 -18.16 -15.99
C LEU A 210 8.99 -19.38 -16.43
N TRP A 211 7.88 -19.62 -15.75
CA TRP A 211 6.75 -20.34 -16.29
C TRP A 211 5.64 -19.34 -16.56
N VAL A 212 5.03 -19.39 -17.75
CA VAL A 212 4.05 -18.37 -18.19
C VAL A 212 2.77 -19.00 -18.74
N ASP A 213 1.63 -18.46 -18.30
CA ASP A 213 0.28 -18.66 -18.85
C ASP A 213 -0.34 -17.28 -19.06
N ALA A 214 -0.13 -16.72 -20.27
CA ALA A 214 -0.61 -15.40 -20.65
C ALA A 214 -1.73 -15.51 -21.68
N ARG A 215 -2.82 -14.76 -21.49
CA ARG A 215 -4.00 -14.77 -22.38
C ARG A 215 -4.58 -13.38 -22.54
N SER A 216 -4.62 -12.88 -23.77
CA SER A 216 -5.50 -11.79 -24.19
C SER A 216 -6.61 -12.32 -25.10
N LEU A 217 -7.85 -11.84 -24.95
CA LEU A 217 -8.95 -12.27 -25.83
C LEU A 217 -8.95 -11.50 -27.16
N SER A 218 -8.76 -10.17 -27.13
CA SER A 218 -8.74 -9.34 -28.34
C SER A 218 -7.49 -8.47 -28.53
N GLY A 219 -6.58 -8.43 -27.57
CA GLY A 219 -5.29 -7.75 -27.69
C GLY A 219 -4.15 -8.68 -28.08
N GLU A 220 -2.94 -8.16 -28.11
CA GLU A 220 -1.71 -8.87 -28.46
C GLU A 220 -0.98 -9.39 -27.22
N THR A 221 -0.20 -10.46 -27.37
CA THR A 221 0.68 -10.97 -26.31
C THR A 221 2.10 -11.10 -26.87
N THR A 222 2.99 -10.27 -26.34
CA THR A 222 4.40 -10.20 -26.76
C THR A 222 5.31 -10.62 -25.62
N SER A 223 6.34 -11.41 -25.92
CA SER A 223 7.37 -11.78 -24.96
C SER A 223 8.76 -11.66 -25.59
N GLU A 224 9.66 -10.98 -24.88
CA GLU A 224 11.07 -10.90 -25.25
C GLU A 224 11.89 -12.12 -24.78
N LEU A 225 11.28 -13.00 -23.99
CA LEU A 225 11.94 -14.20 -23.48
C LEU A 225 11.82 -15.35 -24.49
N GLU A 226 12.91 -16.12 -24.66
CA GLU A 226 12.84 -17.36 -25.42
C GLU A 226 11.88 -18.34 -24.74
N VAL A 227 10.75 -18.62 -25.39
CA VAL A 227 9.75 -19.57 -24.90
C VAL A 227 10.08 -20.96 -25.45
N GLY A 228 10.17 -21.95 -24.56
CA GLY A 228 10.40 -23.34 -24.92
C GLY A 228 9.71 -24.30 -23.96
N ASP A 229 9.43 -25.52 -24.43
CA ASP A 229 8.78 -26.57 -23.64
C ASP A 229 9.74 -27.31 -22.69
N ALA A 230 11.05 -27.04 -22.79
CA ALA A 230 12.08 -27.62 -21.95
C ALA A 230 12.31 -26.76 -20.69
N PRO A 231 12.49 -27.39 -19.51
CA PRO A 231 12.82 -26.65 -18.30
C PRO A 231 14.15 -25.89 -18.49
N PRO A 232 14.28 -24.65 -17.97
CA PRO A 232 15.50 -23.87 -18.14
C PRO A 232 16.72 -24.59 -17.54
N ASP A 233 17.83 -24.58 -18.27
CA ASP A 233 19.12 -25.16 -17.83
C ASP A 233 19.79 -24.34 -16.70
N GLU A 234 19.25 -23.16 -16.38
CA GLU A 234 19.77 -22.23 -15.38
C GLU A 234 19.19 -22.51 -13.98
N GLU A 235 20.06 -22.62 -12.98
CA GLU A 235 19.66 -22.61 -11.57
C GLU A 235 19.19 -21.19 -11.19
N GLY A 236 17.95 -21.06 -10.73
CA GLY A 236 17.41 -19.78 -10.33
C GLY A 236 16.01 -19.86 -9.74
N PRO A 237 15.57 -18.81 -9.01
CA PRO A 237 14.22 -18.72 -8.51
C PRO A 237 13.20 -18.85 -9.64
N LEU A 238 12.07 -19.51 -9.36
CA LEU A 238 10.99 -19.69 -10.33
C LEU A 238 9.94 -18.60 -10.15
N VAL A 239 9.57 -17.96 -11.26
CA VAL A 239 8.39 -17.09 -11.38
C VAL A 239 7.31 -17.86 -12.13
N GLU A 240 6.17 -18.11 -11.47
CA GLU A 240 4.97 -18.65 -12.09
C GLU A 240 4.04 -17.49 -12.45
N LEU A 241 4.12 -17.01 -13.69
CA LEU A 241 3.32 -15.90 -14.20
C LEU A 241 2.01 -16.40 -14.84
N ARG A 242 0.89 -15.93 -14.32
CA ARG A 242 -0.41 -15.96 -14.99
C ARG A 242 -0.86 -14.53 -15.27
N ALA A 243 -0.99 -14.18 -16.55
CA ALA A 243 -1.45 -12.87 -16.99
C ALA A 243 -2.73 -13.03 -17.82
N THR A 244 -3.79 -12.31 -17.50
CA THR A 244 -5.05 -12.39 -18.25
C THR A 244 -5.67 -11.02 -18.44
N THR A 245 -5.89 -10.62 -19.69
CA THR A 245 -6.68 -9.44 -20.05
C THR A 245 -7.73 -9.80 -21.09
N MET A 246 -8.86 -9.09 -21.14
CA MET A 246 -9.85 -9.35 -22.20
C MET A 246 -9.53 -8.51 -23.44
N SER A 247 -9.28 -7.22 -23.27
CA SER A 247 -9.10 -6.31 -24.40
C SER A 247 -7.77 -5.59 -24.50
N GLY A 248 -6.91 -5.67 -23.48
CA GLY A 248 -5.59 -5.04 -23.52
C GLY A 248 -4.50 -5.96 -24.05
N ASP A 249 -3.31 -5.39 -24.14
CA ASP A 249 -2.10 -6.10 -24.54
C ASP A 249 -1.37 -6.68 -23.33
N ILE A 250 -0.60 -7.75 -23.55
CA ILE A 250 0.28 -8.32 -22.53
C ILE A 250 1.71 -8.23 -23.05
N GLU A 251 2.55 -7.53 -22.30
CA GLU A 251 3.98 -7.39 -22.57
C GLU A 251 4.80 -8.02 -21.45
N ILE A 252 5.68 -8.96 -21.83
CA ILE A 252 6.58 -9.65 -20.90
C ILE A 252 8.01 -9.39 -21.33
N VAL A 253 8.77 -8.71 -20.47
CA VAL A 253 10.14 -8.25 -20.76
C VAL A 253 11.15 -8.79 -19.75
N ARG A 254 12.44 -8.68 -20.08
CA ARG A 254 13.51 -8.87 -19.09
C ARG A 254 13.87 -7.54 -18.43
N ALA A 255 13.92 -7.53 -17.10
CA ALA A 255 14.33 -6.39 -16.29
C ALA A 255 15.82 -6.46 -15.90
#